data_AF-A0AAD3CKW6-F1
#
_entry.id   AF-A0AAD3CKW6-F1
#
_cell.length_a   1.000
_cell.length_b   1.000
_cell.length_c   1.000
_cell.angle_alpha   90.00
_cell.angle_beta   90.00
_cell.angle_gamma   90.00
#
_symmetry.space_group_name_H-M   'P 1'
#
loop_
_entity.id
_entity.type
_entity.pdbx_description
1 polymer ?
#
loop_
_entity_poly.entity_id
_entity_poly.type
_entity_poly.pdbx_seq_one_letter_code
_entity_poly.pdbx_strand_id
1 'polypeptide(L)'
;MNYTSLQLIDIRPEEYFECIIHGKPVAQKRPGIRLRYTRFGVPYPQIYNQNENDRAFFRHVLRPIVQQYHNPPLFFAQQPLHIEIGFFMPRPQNHFRTRARCVIREESELKPNFVHRPHIQAPDTDNMVKFILDAFNEILYADDRQIVTIYAYKVYDNEDECTGRTYVRIKPTYRRRLPYNYSSFE
;
A
#
# COMPACT_ATOMS: atom_id res chain seq x y z
N MET A 1 13.24 -1.77 9.03
CA MET A 1 12.27 -1.06 8.16
C MET A 1 11.88 -2.04 7.07
N ASN A 2 10.59 -2.13 6.75
CA ASN A 2 10.11 -3.04 5.70
C ASN A 2 10.24 -2.45 4.29
N TYR A 3 10.19 -1.12 4.21
CA TYR A 3 10.38 -0.35 2.98
C TYR A 3 11.81 0.17 2.88
N THR A 4 12.34 0.20 1.67
CA THR A 4 13.75 0.56 1.40
C THR A 4 13.86 1.90 0.69
N SER A 5 13.01 2.16 -0.30
CA SER A 5 13.01 3.39 -1.08
C SER A 5 11.62 3.69 -1.66
N LEU A 6 11.43 4.93 -2.09
CA LEU A 6 10.27 5.35 -2.87
C LEU A 6 10.76 5.90 -4.21
N GLN A 7 10.17 5.41 -5.28
CA GLN A 7 10.37 5.88 -6.64
C GLN A 7 9.11 6.59 -7.10
N LEU A 8 9.22 7.90 -7.36
CA LEU A 8 8.17 8.64 -8.04
C LEU A 8 8.14 8.22 -9.51
N ILE A 9 6.99 7.76 -10.01
CA ILE A 9 6.82 7.47 -11.44
C ILE A 9 6.48 8.77 -12.16
N ASP A 10 5.41 9.42 -11.71
CA ASP A 10 4.93 10.66 -12.31
C ASP A 10 4.02 11.40 -11.31
N ILE A 11 4.00 12.72 -11.43
CA ILE A 11 3.16 13.60 -10.64
C ILE A 11 2.65 14.73 -11.53
N ARG A 12 1.33 14.81 -11.62
CA ARG A 12 0.64 15.95 -12.22
C ARG A 12 -0.30 16.51 -11.18
N PRO A 13 0.06 17.64 -10.55
CA PRO A 13 -0.81 18.30 -9.59
C PRO A 13 -2.22 18.41 -10.17
N GLU A 14 -3.23 18.14 -9.34
CA GLU A 14 -4.65 18.11 -9.72
C GLU A 14 -5.11 16.99 -10.67
N GLU A 15 -4.24 16.23 -11.33
CA GLU A 15 -4.63 15.11 -12.21
C GLU A 15 -4.36 13.73 -11.59
N TYR A 16 -3.13 13.47 -11.15
CA TYR A 16 -2.77 12.21 -10.52
C TYR A 16 -1.40 12.24 -9.83
N PHE A 17 -1.21 11.26 -8.96
CA PHE A 17 0.05 10.92 -8.33
C PHE A 17 0.32 9.43 -8.51
N GLU A 18 1.53 9.08 -8.91
CA GLU A 18 1.91 7.69 -9.19
C GLU A 18 3.30 7.38 -8.66
N CYS A 19 3.42 6.33 -7.84
CA CYS A 19 4.69 5.91 -7.27
C CYS A 19 4.81 4.39 -7.08
N ILE A 20 6.06 3.94 -6.96
CA ILE A 20 6.42 2.60 -6.50
C ILE A 20 7.17 2.74 -5.19
N ILE A 21 6.79 1.94 -4.21
CA ILE A 21 7.45 1.84 -2.91
C ILE A 21 8.14 0.49 -2.87
N HIS A 22 9.48 0.49 -2.78
CA HIS A 22 10.27 -0.72 -2.74
C HIS A 22 10.33 -1.31 -1.34
N GLY A 23 10.33 -2.65 -1.27
CA GLY A 23 10.34 -3.42 -0.04
C GLY A 23 9.01 -4.14 0.22
N LYS A 24 9.04 -5.03 1.21
CA LYS A 24 7.93 -5.95 1.49
C LYS A 24 6.67 -5.19 1.92
N PRO A 25 5.53 -5.36 1.24
CA PRO A 25 4.26 -4.76 1.68
C PRO A 25 3.89 -5.15 3.11
N VAL A 26 3.46 -4.18 3.89
CA VAL A 26 3.13 -4.32 5.32
C VAL A 26 1.65 -4.06 5.56
N ALA A 27 1.01 -4.94 6.33
CA ALA A 27 -0.34 -4.71 6.84
C ALA A 27 -0.34 -3.76 8.05
N GLN A 28 -1.43 -3.01 8.19
CA GLN A 28 -1.70 -2.25 9.40
C GLN A 28 -1.82 -3.19 10.58
N LYS A 29 -0.87 -3.10 11.53
CA LYS A 29 -0.94 -3.86 12.78
C LYS A 29 -2.02 -3.26 13.67
N ARG A 30 -2.76 -4.13 14.35
CA ARG A 30 -3.72 -3.70 15.38
C ARG A 30 -2.97 -2.99 16.51
N PRO A 31 -3.55 -1.95 17.14
CA PRO A 31 -2.93 -1.29 18.27
C PRO A 31 -2.54 -2.30 19.33
N GLY A 32 -1.29 -2.23 19.78
CA GLY A 32 -0.81 -3.04 20.89
C GLY A 32 -1.29 -2.45 22.21
N ILE A 33 -1.51 -3.32 23.19
CA ILE A 33 -1.74 -2.92 24.58
C ILE A 33 -0.50 -3.30 25.37
N ARG A 34 0.12 -2.32 26.01
CA ARG A 34 1.22 -2.53 26.96
C ARG A 34 0.77 -2.07 28.34
N LEU A 35 0.93 -2.93 29.35
CA LEU A 35 0.71 -2.53 30.74
C LEU A 35 1.89 -1.67 31.22
N ARG A 36 1.57 -0.49 31.74
CA ARG A 36 2.50 0.36 32.50
C ARG A 36 2.04 0.41 33.95
N TYR A 37 2.95 0.80 34.83
CA TYR A 37 2.69 0.92 36.25
C TYR A 37 2.85 2.36 36.69
N THR A 38 1.97 2.83 37.56
CA THR A 38 2.15 4.13 38.23
C THR A 38 3.31 4.05 39.22
N ARG A 39 3.75 5.19 39.76
CA ARG A 39 4.76 5.23 40.83
C ARG A 39 4.33 4.43 42.08
N PHE A 40 3.03 4.19 42.25
CA PHE A 40 2.42 3.41 43.33
C PHE A 40 2.15 1.94 42.95
N GLY A 41 2.67 1.45 41.82
CA GLY A 41 2.53 0.05 41.41
C GLY A 41 1.17 -0.33 40.82
N VAL A 42 0.26 0.62 40.59
CA VAL A 42 -1.04 0.35 39.97
C VAL A 42 -0.87 0.18 38.45
N PRO A 43 -1.31 -0.95 37.84
CA PRO A 43 -1.22 -1.14 36.40
C PRO A 43 -2.25 -0.28 35.65
N TYR A 44 -1.87 0.27 34.51
CA TYR A 44 -2.77 0.92 33.55
C TYR A 44 -2.41 0.53 32.12
N PRO A 45 -3.40 0.35 31.23
CA PRO A 45 -3.15 0.01 29.83
C PRO A 45 -2.67 1.24 29.06
N GLN A 46 -1.60 1.08 28.28
CA GLN A 46 -1.16 2.02 27.27
C GLN A 46 -1.37 1.41 25.88
N ILE A 47 -2.17 2.08 25.06
CA ILE A 47 -2.39 1.73 23.65
C ILE A 47 -1.27 2.35 22.83
N TYR A 48 -0.65 1.59 21.93
CA TYR A 48 0.40 2.09 21.04
C TYR A 48 0.27 1.53 19.62
N ASN A 49 0.65 2.33 18.63
CA ASN A 49 0.73 1.91 17.23
C ASN A 49 2.05 1.18 16.97
N GLN A 50 1.97 -0.05 16.45
CA GLN A 50 3.15 -0.88 16.21
C GLN A 50 3.85 -0.58 14.88
N ASN A 51 3.22 0.21 14.00
CA ASN A 51 3.69 0.50 12.65
C ASN A 51 4.22 1.95 12.50
N GLU A 52 4.47 2.66 13.59
CA GLU A 52 4.82 4.08 13.55
C GLU A 52 6.12 4.34 12.77
N ASN A 53 7.10 3.45 12.87
CA ASN A 53 8.37 3.58 12.14
C ASN A 53 8.19 3.48 10.62
N ASP A 54 7.36 2.53 10.16
CA ASP A 54 7.10 2.37 8.73
C ASP A 54 6.24 3.54 8.21
N ARG A 55 5.34 4.12 9.01
CA ARG A 55 4.61 5.36 8.66
C ARG A 55 5.52 6.59 8.59
N ALA A 56 6.45 6.70 9.55
CA ALA A 56 7.41 7.80 9.59
C ALA A 56 8.31 7.81 8.35
N PHE A 57 8.64 6.65 7.78
CA PHE A 57 9.34 6.54 6.50
C PHE A 57 8.58 7.28 5.39
N PHE A 58 7.28 7.01 5.21
CA PHE A 58 6.48 7.70 4.20
C PHE A 58 6.43 9.20 4.44
N ARG A 59 6.21 9.64 5.69
CA ARG A 59 6.22 11.07 6.01
C ARG A 59 7.56 11.73 5.68
N HIS A 60 8.68 11.06 5.95
CA HIS A 60 10.01 11.61 5.73
C HIS A 60 10.41 11.63 4.25
N VAL A 61 9.99 10.63 3.47
CA VAL A 61 10.36 10.51 2.05
C VAL A 61 9.37 11.19 1.12
N LEU A 62 8.08 10.99 1.34
CA LEU A 62 7.00 11.40 0.43
C LEU A 62 6.68 12.89 0.57
N ARG A 63 6.75 13.44 1.78
CA ARG A 63 6.45 14.86 2.03
C ARG A 63 7.41 15.81 1.30
N PRO A 64 8.75 15.65 1.36
CA PRO A 64 9.66 16.51 0.61
C PRO A 64 9.46 16.40 -0.91
N ILE A 65 9.16 15.19 -1.42
CA ILE A 65 8.89 14.97 -2.85
C ILE A 65 7.66 15.76 -3.27
N VAL A 66 6.55 15.65 -2.54
CA VAL A 66 5.31 16.38 -2.86
C VAL A 66 5.54 17.89 -2.78
N GLN A 67 6.25 18.37 -1.75
CA GLN A 67 6.57 19.79 -1.55
C GLN A 67 7.35 20.43 -2.70
N GLN A 68 8.08 19.66 -3.50
CA GLN A 68 8.74 20.17 -4.70
C GLN A 68 7.76 20.60 -5.80
N TYR A 69 6.54 20.04 -5.82
CA TYR A 69 5.55 20.28 -6.86
C TYR A 69 4.32 21.04 -6.36
N HIS A 70 3.88 20.79 -5.12
CA HIS A 70 2.71 21.42 -4.52
C HIS A 70 2.79 21.41 -2.99
N ASN A 71 2.14 22.37 -2.34
CA ASN A 71 2.02 22.35 -0.87
C ASN A 71 1.13 21.18 -0.43
N PRO A 72 1.58 20.28 0.46
CA PRO A 72 0.73 19.23 0.99
C PRO A 72 -0.51 19.80 1.69
N PRO A 73 -1.70 19.18 1.56
CA PRO A 73 -1.97 17.97 0.77
C PRO A 73 -1.98 18.22 -0.75
N LEU A 74 -1.52 17.24 -1.54
CA LEU A 74 -1.47 17.34 -3.01
C LEU A 74 -2.87 17.55 -3.64
N PHE A 75 -3.90 16.88 -3.13
CA PHE A 75 -5.28 16.98 -3.59
C PHE A 75 -6.12 17.83 -2.65
N PHE A 76 -7.07 18.60 -3.20
CA PHE A 76 -7.93 19.49 -2.42
C PHE A 76 -8.91 18.73 -1.53
N ALA A 77 -9.19 19.24 -0.33
CA ALA A 77 -9.95 18.53 0.71
C ALA A 77 -11.39 18.07 0.35
N GLN A 78 -12.02 18.69 -0.67
CA GLN A 78 -13.37 18.36 -1.12
C GLN A 78 -13.39 17.50 -2.40
N GLN A 79 -12.21 17.13 -2.90
CA GLN A 79 -12.05 16.38 -4.13
C GLN A 79 -12.21 14.88 -3.85
N PRO A 80 -13.17 14.19 -4.49
CA PRO A 80 -13.29 12.74 -4.43
C PRO A 80 -12.14 12.06 -5.16
N LEU A 81 -11.55 11.05 -4.54
CA LEU A 81 -10.35 10.36 -5.02
C LEU A 81 -10.64 8.89 -5.33
N HIS A 82 -10.05 8.44 -6.43
CA HIS A 82 -9.90 7.03 -6.76
C HIS A 82 -8.46 6.62 -6.53
N ILE A 83 -8.26 5.52 -5.81
CA ILE A 83 -6.94 4.95 -5.54
C ILE A 83 -6.85 3.53 -6.09
N GLU A 84 -5.74 3.27 -6.76
CA GLU A 84 -5.33 1.95 -7.24
C GLU A 84 -4.06 1.54 -6.49
N ILE A 85 -4.07 0.32 -5.92
CA ILE A 85 -2.98 -0.21 -5.12
C ILE A 85 -2.65 -1.63 -5.57
N GLY A 86 -1.41 -1.82 -6.04
CA GLY A 86 -0.87 -3.14 -6.37
C GLY A 86 0.14 -3.58 -5.32
N PHE A 87 -0.17 -4.63 -4.56
CA PHE A 87 0.76 -5.24 -3.63
C PHE A 87 1.52 -6.40 -4.28
N PHE A 88 2.82 -6.24 -4.48
CA PHE A 88 3.69 -7.28 -4.99
C PHE A 88 4.42 -7.91 -3.82
N MET A 89 4.02 -9.12 -3.48
CA MET A 89 4.48 -9.87 -2.32
C MET A 89 5.76 -10.63 -2.65
N PRO A 90 6.75 -10.70 -1.73
CA PRO A 90 7.99 -11.42 -2.00
C PRO A 90 7.73 -12.85 -2.47
N ARG A 91 8.43 -13.27 -3.52
CA ARG A 91 8.25 -14.61 -4.08
C ARG A 91 9.27 -15.60 -3.49
N PRO A 92 8.82 -16.69 -2.86
CA PRO A 92 9.72 -17.72 -2.32
C PRO A 92 10.61 -18.37 -3.39
N GLN A 93 11.88 -18.65 -3.05
CA GLN A 93 12.85 -19.25 -3.98
C GLN A 93 12.41 -20.63 -4.50
N ASN A 94 11.61 -21.36 -3.73
CA ASN A 94 11.11 -22.68 -4.11
C ASN A 94 10.06 -22.65 -5.24
N HIS A 95 9.56 -21.47 -5.61
CA HIS A 95 8.66 -21.31 -6.76
C HIS A 95 9.40 -21.40 -8.10
N PHE A 96 10.70 -21.07 -8.12
CA PHE A 96 11.52 -21.06 -9.32
C PHE A 96 12.04 -22.47 -9.66
N ARG A 97 12.22 -22.74 -10.96
CA ARG A 97 12.81 -24.00 -11.46
C ARG A 97 14.32 -24.06 -11.22
N THR A 98 15.01 -22.95 -11.40
CA THR A 98 16.47 -22.83 -11.20
C THR A 98 16.76 -21.98 -9.97
N ARG A 99 17.89 -22.23 -9.30
CA ARG A 99 18.26 -21.61 -8.01
C ARG A 99 18.47 -20.08 -8.03
N ALA A 100 18.34 -19.36 -9.15
CA ALA A 100 19.08 -18.10 -9.28
C ALA A 100 18.42 -16.87 -9.92
N ARG A 101 17.13 -16.83 -10.32
CA ARG A 101 16.59 -15.57 -10.87
C ARG A 101 15.18 -15.26 -10.39
N CYS A 102 15.09 -14.24 -9.54
CA CYS A 102 13.85 -13.57 -9.15
C CYS A 102 13.22 -12.81 -10.33
N VAL A 103 14.04 -12.36 -11.29
CA VAL A 103 13.55 -11.79 -12.54
C VAL A 103 12.94 -12.90 -13.39
N ILE A 104 11.62 -12.89 -13.50
CA ILE A 104 10.88 -13.80 -14.39
C ILE A 104 10.72 -13.11 -15.73
N ARG A 105 11.43 -13.60 -16.74
CA ARG A 105 11.30 -13.13 -18.13
C ARG A 105 10.27 -13.95 -18.90
N GLU A 106 10.12 -15.21 -18.49
CA GLU A 106 9.20 -16.17 -19.09
C GLU A 106 8.50 -16.99 -18.01
N GLU A 107 7.24 -17.35 -18.22
CA GLU A 107 6.50 -18.25 -17.32
C GLU A 107 7.20 -19.61 -17.12
N SER A 108 8.02 -20.01 -18.10
CA SER A 108 8.83 -21.23 -18.10
C SER A 108 9.86 -21.29 -16.95
N GLU A 109 10.19 -20.16 -16.32
CA GLU A 109 11.15 -20.07 -15.21
C GLU A 109 10.53 -20.46 -13.86
N LEU A 110 9.19 -20.51 -13.78
CA LEU A 110 8.45 -21.00 -12.62
C LEU A 110 8.15 -22.49 -12.74
N LYS A 111 8.05 -23.17 -11.59
CA LYS A 111 7.51 -24.54 -11.61
C LYS A 111 6.02 -24.47 -11.98
N PRO A 112 5.48 -25.45 -12.72
CA PRO A 112 4.12 -25.41 -13.25
C PRO A 112 3.04 -25.07 -12.20
N ASN A 113 3.20 -25.57 -10.97
CA ASN A 113 2.24 -25.38 -9.88
C ASN A 113 2.20 -23.94 -9.32
N PHE A 114 3.10 -23.03 -9.75
CA PHE A 114 3.22 -21.67 -9.21
C PHE A 114 3.09 -20.55 -10.26
N VAL A 115 2.81 -20.89 -11.53
CA VAL A 115 2.69 -19.91 -12.62
C VAL A 115 1.49 -18.98 -12.41
N HIS A 116 0.30 -19.55 -12.19
CA HIS A 116 -0.94 -18.79 -12.01
C HIS A 116 -1.45 -18.82 -10.58
N ARG A 117 -0.59 -19.14 -9.61
CA ARG A 117 -1.02 -19.29 -8.22
C ARG A 117 -1.25 -17.92 -7.59
N PRO A 118 -2.48 -17.59 -7.15
CA PRO A 118 -2.74 -16.32 -6.47
C PRO A 118 -2.02 -16.29 -5.11
N HIS A 119 -1.58 -15.10 -4.70
CA HIS A 119 -1.03 -14.92 -3.36
C HIS A 119 -2.18 -14.84 -2.34
N ILE A 120 -2.47 -15.95 -1.67
CA ILE A 120 -3.54 -16.02 -0.65
C ILE A 120 -3.05 -15.92 0.80
N GLN A 121 -1.73 -15.88 1.01
CA GLN A 121 -1.17 -15.83 2.36
C GLN A 121 -1.34 -14.43 2.99
N ALA A 122 -1.23 -14.37 4.31
CA ALA A 122 -1.13 -13.11 5.04
C ALA A 122 0.09 -12.30 4.56
N PRO A 123 0.08 -10.96 4.69
CA PRO A 123 -1.00 -10.10 5.17
C PRO A 123 -2.26 -10.05 4.28
N ASP A 124 -3.39 -9.71 4.89
CA ASP A 124 -4.66 -9.50 4.18
C ASP A 124 -4.64 -8.17 3.42
N THR A 125 -5.31 -8.15 2.25
CA THR A 125 -5.29 -7.00 1.34
C THR A 125 -5.90 -5.76 1.99
N ASP A 126 -7.00 -5.90 2.72
CA ASP A 126 -7.69 -4.81 3.44
C ASP A 126 -6.77 -4.14 4.48
N ASN A 127 -6.00 -4.92 5.23
CA ASN A 127 -5.07 -4.40 6.22
C ASN A 127 -3.88 -3.68 5.57
N MET A 128 -3.41 -4.14 4.41
CA MET A 128 -2.37 -3.44 3.65
C MET A 128 -2.89 -2.14 3.03
N VAL A 129 -4.12 -2.16 2.48
CA VAL A 129 -4.79 -0.94 2.00
C VAL A 129 -4.85 0.07 3.13
N LYS A 130 -5.37 -0.33 4.30
CA LYS A 130 -5.46 0.55 5.47
C LYS A 130 -4.13 1.19 5.85
N PHE A 131 -3.03 0.41 5.80
CA PHE A 131 -1.70 0.94 6.09
C PHE A 131 -1.27 2.03 5.09
N ILE A 132 -1.47 1.79 3.79
CA ILE A 132 -1.13 2.77 2.74
C ILE A 132 -1.97 4.04 2.88
N LEU A 133 -3.28 3.90 3.16
CA LEU A 133 -4.13 5.06 3.36
C LEU A 133 -3.66 5.90 4.55
N ASP A 134 -3.44 5.26 5.69
CA ASP A 134 -2.96 5.94 6.90
C ASP A 134 -1.57 6.59 6.71
N ALA A 135 -0.71 6.02 5.86
CA ALA A 135 0.62 6.54 5.57
C ALA A 135 0.61 7.77 4.65
N PHE A 136 -0.42 7.91 3.81
CA PHE A 136 -0.55 8.98 2.81
C PHE A 136 -1.41 10.14 3.29
N ASN A 137 -2.18 9.93 4.36
CA ASN A 137 -2.99 10.96 4.98
C ASN A 137 -2.15 12.19 5.37
N GLU A 138 -2.73 13.38 5.18
CA GLU A 138 -2.11 14.71 5.36
C GLU A 138 -0.95 15.03 4.39
N ILE A 139 -0.57 14.10 3.50
CA ILE A 139 0.49 14.33 2.48
C ILE A 139 -0.15 14.44 1.09
N LEU A 140 -0.93 13.43 0.71
CA LEU A 140 -1.57 13.39 -0.60
C LEU A 140 -2.99 13.96 -0.55
N TYR A 141 -3.71 13.72 0.53
CA TYR A 141 -5.07 14.22 0.77
C TYR A 141 -5.21 14.63 2.23
N ALA A 142 -6.21 15.46 2.53
CA ALA A 142 -6.42 15.98 3.88
C ALA A 142 -7.01 14.92 4.83
N ASP A 143 -7.84 14.04 4.29
CA ASP A 143 -8.65 13.10 5.06
C ASP A 143 -8.98 11.86 4.22
N ASP A 144 -8.96 10.66 4.83
CA ASP A 144 -9.24 9.40 4.15
C ASP A 144 -10.68 9.31 3.63
N ARG A 145 -11.60 10.12 4.18
CA ARG A 145 -12.98 10.29 3.68
C ARG A 145 -13.06 10.76 2.23
N GLN A 146 -11.99 11.34 1.69
CA GLN A 146 -11.91 11.75 0.28
C GLN A 146 -11.87 10.56 -0.67
N ILE A 147 -11.46 9.38 -0.19
CA ILE A 147 -11.30 8.18 -1.02
C ILE A 147 -12.67 7.52 -1.20
N VAL A 148 -13.22 7.66 -2.40
CA VAL A 148 -14.55 7.13 -2.75
C VAL A 148 -14.48 5.82 -3.52
N THR A 149 -13.30 5.44 -4.01
CA THR A 149 -13.10 4.17 -4.73
C THR A 149 -11.70 3.65 -4.50
N ILE A 150 -11.61 2.37 -4.14
CA ILE A 150 -10.36 1.65 -3.95
C ILE A 150 -10.37 0.44 -4.89
N TYR A 151 -9.35 0.33 -5.74
CA TYR A 151 -9.03 -0.89 -6.44
C TYR A 151 -7.71 -1.43 -5.87
N ALA A 152 -7.75 -2.61 -5.27
CA ALA A 152 -6.59 -3.19 -4.61
C ALA A 152 -6.45 -4.67 -4.91
N TYR A 153 -5.22 -5.11 -5.20
CA TYR A 153 -4.90 -6.51 -5.45
C TYR A 153 -3.55 -6.87 -4.84
N LYS A 154 -3.36 -8.17 -4.56
CA LYS A 154 -2.06 -8.71 -4.16
C LYS A 154 -1.65 -9.88 -5.05
N VAL A 155 -0.41 -9.85 -5.50
CA VAL A 155 0.19 -10.88 -6.36
C VAL A 155 1.61 -11.16 -5.88
N TYR A 156 2.21 -12.25 -6.35
CA TYR A 156 3.64 -12.45 -6.15
C TYR A 156 4.43 -11.49 -7.03
N ASP A 157 5.50 -10.94 -6.46
CA ASP A 157 6.48 -10.17 -7.19
C ASP A 157 7.25 -11.06 -8.17
N ASN A 158 7.55 -10.51 -9.34
CA ASN A 158 8.21 -11.19 -10.45
C ASN A 158 9.32 -10.31 -11.06
N GLU A 159 9.58 -9.14 -10.47
CA GLU A 159 10.57 -8.17 -10.94
C GLU A 159 11.78 -8.14 -9.99
N ASP A 160 12.90 -7.62 -10.50
CA ASP A 160 14.16 -7.42 -9.77
C ASP A 160 14.56 -8.61 -8.87
N GLU A 161 14.74 -8.35 -7.57
CA GLU A 161 15.11 -9.35 -6.56
C GLU A 161 13.88 -10.03 -5.93
N CYS A 162 12.66 -9.75 -6.41
CA CYS A 162 11.39 -10.22 -5.82
C CYS A 162 11.30 -9.96 -4.31
N THR A 163 11.87 -8.85 -3.84
CA THR A 163 11.85 -8.43 -2.44
C THR A 163 10.52 -7.79 -2.04
N GLY A 164 9.61 -7.64 -3.01
CA GLY A 164 8.30 -7.03 -2.84
C GLY A 164 8.33 -5.54 -3.09
N ARG A 165 7.17 -5.02 -3.47
CA ARG A 165 6.95 -3.60 -3.75
C ARG A 165 5.46 -3.28 -3.67
N THR A 166 5.15 -2.01 -3.50
CA THR A 166 3.78 -1.50 -3.55
C THR A 166 3.68 -0.44 -4.63
N TYR A 167 2.82 -0.67 -5.61
CA TYR A 167 2.42 0.34 -6.59
C TYR A 167 1.23 1.12 -6.03
N VAL A 168 1.28 2.45 -6.14
CA VAL A 168 0.12 3.28 -5.82
C VAL A 168 -0.11 4.34 -6.88
N ARG A 169 -1.36 4.45 -7.30
CA ARG A 169 -1.83 5.54 -8.15
C ARG A 169 -3.08 6.18 -7.55
N ILE A 170 -3.06 7.49 -7.41
CA ILE A 170 -4.19 8.29 -6.92
C ILE A 170 -4.57 9.27 -8.00
N LYS A 171 -5.86 9.40 -8.27
CA LYS A 171 -6.41 10.41 -9.18
C LYS A 171 -7.76 10.91 -8.68
N PRO A 172 -8.13 12.16 -8.99
CA PRO A 172 -9.49 12.63 -8.78
C PRO A 172 -10.50 11.84 -9.60
N THR A 173 -11.71 11.69 -9.07
CA THR A 173 -12.80 11.04 -9.78
C THR A 173 -14.07 11.88 -9.75
N TYR A 174 -14.43 12.47 -10.89
CA TYR A 174 -15.57 13.39 -10.98
C TYR A 174 -16.89 12.69 -11.33
N ARG A 175 -16.91 11.36 -11.47
CA ARG A 175 -18.08 10.60 -11.96
C ARG A 175 -18.67 9.67 -10.92
N ARG A 176 -19.96 9.93 -10.58
CA ARG A 176 -20.94 8.88 -10.28
C ARG A 176 -21.13 8.05 -11.56
N ARG A 177 -20.38 6.97 -11.73
CA ARG A 177 -20.91 5.80 -12.44
C ARG A 177 -21.29 4.80 -11.37
N LEU A 178 -22.58 4.74 -11.04
CA LEU A 178 -23.13 3.48 -10.55
C LEU A 178 -23.00 2.50 -11.72
N PRO A 179 -22.17 1.45 -11.64
CA PRO A 179 -22.34 0.35 -12.55
C PRO A 179 -23.60 -0.41 -12.08
N TYR A 180 -24.49 -0.71 -13.03
CA TYR A 180 -25.69 -1.53 -12.90
C TYR A 180 -27.00 -0.83 -12.53
N ASN A 181 -27.87 -0.76 -13.54
CA ASN A 181 -29.30 -0.96 -13.36
C ASN A 181 -29.50 -2.35 -12.71
N TYR A 182 -30.09 -2.38 -11.51
CA TYR A 182 -30.70 -3.60 -10.98
C TYR A 182 -31.96 -3.90 -11.82
N SER A 183 -31.77 -4.52 -12.99
CA SER A 183 -32.86 -4.98 -13.84
C SER A 183 -32.51 -6.35 -14.40
N SER A 184 -32.43 -7.35 -13.51
CA SER A 184 -32.64 -8.78 -13.80
C SER A 184 -32.08 -9.64 -12.65
N PHE A 185 -32.84 -9.70 -11.55
CA PHE A 185 -32.97 -10.93 -10.79
C PHE A 185 -34.47 -11.26 -10.83
N GLU A 186 -34.88 -11.87 -11.93
CA GLU A 186 -36.08 -12.72 -12.01
C GLU A 186 -35.59 -14.16 -12.19
#